data_AF-A0A254Q289-F1
#
_entry.id   AF-A0A254Q289-F1
#
_cell.length_a   1.000
_cell.length_b   1.000
_cell.length_c   1.000
_cell.angle_alpha   90.00
_cell.angle_beta   90.00
_cell.angle_gamma   90.00
#
_symmetry.space_group_name_H-M   'P 1'
#
loop_
_entity.id
_entity.type
_entity.pdbx_description
1 polymer ?
#
loop_
_entity_poly.entity_id
_entity_poly.type
_entity_poly.pdbx_seq_one_letter_code
_entity_poly.pdbx_strand_id
1 'polypeptide(L)'
;MKLTVFLSALLFSLNLFAANWAEDFEALKSIPRSYEDSGAICEEVARLDVQKQFPAPQYAVEVGIAYGDGSRTIGELDIIVFDLNMQKVVRIGEVKCWKSFSGGLQKARDQRGRFLKTIRSNGTVYFKSTSTGQQYDQAWFEGINDFITIGQLGAVSAGYDQELGYTLNELHQHTGDMLRCQKQGVCAKP
;
A
#
# COMPACT_ATOMS: atom_id res chain seq x y z
N MET A 1 -29.41 40.36 28.85
CA MET A 1 -29.36 39.04 29.54
C MET A 1 -30.26 38.09 28.76
N LYS A 2 -29.85 36.95 28.21
CA LYS A 2 -28.60 36.19 28.22
C LYS A 2 -28.46 35.56 26.81
N LEU A 3 -27.24 35.61 26.26
CA LEU A 3 -26.86 34.93 25.02
C LEU A 3 -26.72 33.44 25.35
N THR A 4 -27.56 32.58 24.76
CA THR A 4 -27.42 31.12 24.95
C THR A 4 -26.65 30.59 23.76
N VAL A 5 -25.33 30.46 23.92
CA VAL A 5 -24.46 29.82 22.93
C VAL A 5 -24.66 28.31 23.08
N PHE A 6 -25.34 27.70 22.11
CA PHE A 6 -25.35 26.24 21.95
C PHE A 6 -23.98 25.80 21.46
N LEU A 7 -23.15 25.32 22.38
CA LEU A 7 -21.91 24.62 22.09
C LEU A 7 -22.27 23.17 21.71
N SER A 8 -22.66 22.94 20.45
CA SER A 8 -22.68 21.60 19.89
C SER A 8 -21.24 21.15 19.68
N ALA A 9 -20.66 20.56 20.72
CA ALA A 9 -19.45 19.76 20.63
C ALA A 9 -19.76 18.57 19.71
N LEU A 10 -19.42 18.70 18.42
CA LEU A 10 -19.23 17.56 17.55
C LEU A 10 -18.09 16.73 18.15
N LEU A 11 -18.48 15.74 18.96
CA LEU A 11 -17.68 14.55 19.23
C LEU A 11 -17.48 13.85 17.89
N PHE A 12 -16.48 14.29 17.12
CA PHE A 12 -15.87 13.43 16.13
C PHE A 12 -15.26 12.28 16.92
N SER A 13 -16.01 11.18 17.02
CA SER A 13 -15.48 9.88 17.40
C SER A 13 -14.34 9.60 16.45
N LEU A 14 -13.10 9.84 16.91
CA LEU A 14 -11.93 9.30 16.26
C LEU A 14 -12.09 7.79 16.38
N ASN A 15 -12.62 7.15 15.33
CA ASN A 15 -12.48 5.72 15.14
C ASN A 15 -10.98 5.48 14.93
N LEU A 16 -10.23 5.44 16.03
CA LEU A 16 -8.98 4.72 16.08
C LEU A 16 -9.39 3.27 15.87
N PHE A 17 -9.49 2.86 14.60
CA PHE A 17 -9.61 1.47 14.24
C PHE A 17 -8.33 0.82 14.74
N ALA A 18 -8.40 0.23 15.93
CA ALA A 18 -7.31 -0.56 16.46
C ALA A 18 -7.03 -1.67 15.45
N ALA A 19 -5.75 -1.87 15.13
CA ALA A 19 -5.33 -2.96 14.27
C ALA A 19 -5.88 -4.28 14.83
N ASN A 20 -6.52 -5.08 13.97
CA ASN A 20 -7.15 -6.32 14.38
C ASN A 20 -6.65 -7.46 13.50
N TRP A 21 -5.62 -8.13 13.99
CA TRP A 21 -4.98 -9.19 13.22
C TRP A 21 -5.93 -10.33 12.84
N ALA A 22 -6.92 -10.64 13.66
CA ALA A 22 -7.88 -11.70 13.32
C ALA A 22 -8.70 -11.36 12.06
N GLU A 23 -9.08 -10.09 11.91
CA GLU A 23 -9.81 -9.61 10.74
C GLU A 23 -8.91 -9.53 9.51
N ASP A 24 -7.72 -8.95 9.65
CA ASP A 24 -6.75 -8.84 8.57
C ASP A 24 -6.30 -10.24 8.10
N PHE A 25 -6.00 -11.16 9.03
CA PHE A 25 -5.65 -12.53 8.70
C PHE A 25 -6.73 -13.23 7.87
N GLU A 26 -8.01 -13.10 8.27
CA GLU A 26 -9.11 -13.69 7.50
C GLU A 26 -9.23 -13.07 6.10
N ALA A 27 -9.03 -11.76 5.96
CA ALA A 27 -9.01 -11.08 4.67
C ALA A 27 -7.84 -11.53 3.77
N LEU A 28 -6.70 -11.91 4.36
CA LEU A 28 -5.50 -12.32 3.64
C LEU A 28 -5.49 -13.80 3.24
N LYS A 29 -6.29 -14.67 3.86
CA LYS A 29 -6.28 -16.13 3.58
C LYS A 29 -6.50 -16.48 2.12
N SER A 30 -7.34 -15.74 1.41
CA SER A 30 -7.67 -16.00 0.01
C SER A 30 -6.69 -15.38 -0.99
N ILE A 31 -5.68 -14.64 -0.54
CA ILE A 31 -4.77 -13.89 -1.40
C ILE A 31 -3.60 -14.80 -1.81
N PRO A 32 -3.40 -15.10 -3.11
CA PRO A 32 -2.32 -15.95 -3.59
C PRO A 32 -1.00 -15.15 -3.67
N ARG A 33 -0.44 -14.80 -2.50
CA ARG A 33 0.81 -14.03 -2.36
C ARG A 33 1.88 -14.87 -1.67
N SER A 34 3.14 -14.75 -2.12
CA SER A 34 4.28 -15.29 -1.37
C SER A 34 4.59 -14.38 -0.19
N TYR A 35 4.57 -14.94 1.03
CA TYR A 35 4.96 -14.24 2.26
C TYR A 35 6.39 -14.59 2.72
N GLU A 36 7.20 -15.22 1.85
CA GLU A 36 8.61 -15.48 2.17
C GLU A 36 9.45 -14.20 2.18
N ASP A 37 9.03 -13.18 1.42
CA ASP A 37 9.56 -11.84 1.54
C ASP A 37 8.95 -11.13 2.75
N SER A 38 9.80 -10.67 3.66
CA SER A 38 9.40 -9.89 4.83
C SER A 38 8.61 -8.61 4.49
N GLY A 39 8.77 -8.05 3.30
CA GLY A 39 8.01 -6.89 2.85
C GLY A 39 6.55 -7.19 2.51
N ALA A 40 6.24 -8.42 2.08
CA ALA A 40 4.95 -8.77 1.52
C ALA A 40 3.80 -8.60 2.52
N ILE A 41 4.00 -8.92 3.80
CA ILE A 41 2.95 -8.72 4.81
C ILE A 41 2.60 -7.24 4.97
N CYS A 42 3.59 -6.37 4.87
CA CYS A 42 3.39 -4.93 5.02
C CYS A 42 2.61 -4.35 3.85
N GLU A 43 2.94 -4.78 2.64
CA GLU A 43 2.20 -4.40 1.42
C GLU A 43 0.74 -4.85 1.51
N GLU A 44 0.50 -6.09 1.92
CA GLU A 44 -0.86 -6.63 1.99
C GLU A 44 -1.70 -5.98 3.09
N VAL A 45 -1.14 -5.71 4.27
CA VAL A 45 -1.82 -4.94 5.31
C VAL A 45 -2.07 -3.49 4.86
N ALA A 46 -1.09 -2.86 4.21
CA ALA A 46 -1.28 -1.53 3.61
C ALA A 46 -2.42 -1.53 2.58
N ARG A 47 -2.52 -2.57 1.75
CA ARG A 47 -3.61 -2.73 0.77
C ARG A 47 -4.96 -2.74 1.46
N LEU A 48 -5.12 -3.49 2.55
CA LEU A 48 -6.38 -3.52 3.32
C LEU A 48 -6.75 -2.12 3.85
N ASP A 49 -5.78 -1.37 4.38
CA ASP A 49 -6.03 -0.02 4.90
C ASP A 49 -6.33 1.00 3.80
N VAL A 50 -5.65 0.91 2.66
CA VAL A 50 -5.91 1.76 1.50
C VAL A 50 -7.27 1.43 0.86
N GLN A 51 -7.69 0.16 0.84
CA GLN A 51 -9.03 -0.23 0.36
C GLN A 51 -10.17 0.39 1.18
N LYS A 52 -9.96 0.62 2.49
CA LYS A 52 -10.93 1.35 3.34
C LYS A 52 -11.05 2.82 2.91
N GLN A 53 -9.96 3.43 2.45
CA GLN A 53 -9.93 4.82 1.95
C GLN A 53 -10.45 4.94 0.51
N PHE A 54 -10.25 3.90 -0.30
CA PHE A 54 -10.61 3.82 -1.71
C PHE A 54 -11.46 2.57 -1.98
N PRO A 55 -12.76 2.62 -1.64
CA PRO A 55 -13.62 1.45 -1.74
C PRO A 55 -14.03 1.13 -3.19
N ALA A 56 -14.19 -0.17 -3.45
CA ALA A 56 -14.89 -0.67 -4.63
C ALA A 56 -16.36 -0.19 -4.66
N PRO A 57 -17.02 -0.13 -5.83
CA PRO A 57 -16.52 -0.54 -7.15
C PRO A 57 -15.78 0.57 -7.90
N GLN A 58 -15.73 1.80 -7.38
CA GLN A 58 -15.07 2.90 -8.09
C GLN A 58 -13.55 2.72 -8.14
N TYR A 59 -12.96 2.20 -7.07
CA TYR A 59 -11.53 2.05 -6.96
C TYR A 59 -11.10 0.58 -6.94
N ALA A 60 -9.94 0.31 -7.51
CA ALA A 60 -9.19 -0.92 -7.31
C ALA A 60 -7.84 -0.58 -6.66
N VAL A 61 -7.45 -1.36 -5.67
CA VAL A 61 -6.16 -1.21 -4.98
C VAL A 61 -5.35 -2.48 -5.24
N GLU A 62 -4.26 -2.30 -5.98
CA GLU A 62 -3.36 -3.37 -6.39
C GLU A 62 -2.04 -3.28 -5.62
N VAL A 63 -1.43 -4.45 -5.37
CA VAL A 63 -0.09 -4.59 -4.81
C VAL A 63 0.87 -5.06 -5.90
N GLY A 64 2.07 -4.47 -5.94
CA GLY A 64 3.17 -4.96 -6.76
C GLY A 64 2.93 -4.78 -8.26
N ILE A 65 3.17 -3.56 -8.77
CA ILE A 65 3.22 -3.30 -10.21
C ILE A 65 4.65 -3.01 -10.64
N ALA A 66 5.24 -3.93 -11.39
CA ALA A 66 6.53 -3.74 -12.02
C ALA A 66 6.42 -2.78 -13.21
N TYR A 67 7.43 -1.93 -13.38
CA TYR A 67 7.54 -1.01 -14.51
C TYR A 67 8.94 -1.02 -15.13
N GLY A 68 9.02 -0.77 -16.44
CA GLY A 68 10.28 -0.82 -17.18
C GLY A 68 10.20 -0.31 -18.62
N ASP A 69 11.34 -0.25 -19.28
CA ASP A 69 11.52 0.36 -20.62
C ASP A 69 11.51 -0.66 -21.77
N GLY A 70 10.90 -1.83 -21.55
CA GLY A 70 10.86 -2.95 -22.49
C GLY A 70 12.15 -3.77 -22.58
N SER A 71 13.31 -3.19 -22.19
CA SER A 71 14.58 -3.90 -22.11
C SER A 71 14.82 -4.55 -20.74
N ARG A 72 14.29 -3.95 -19.68
CA ARG A 72 14.43 -4.43 -18.29
C ARG A 72 13.36 -3.85 -17.37
N THR A 73 13.17 -4.51 -16.23
CA THR A 73 12.47 -3.93 -15.08
C THR A 73 13.33 -2.85 -14.43
N ILE A 74 12.73 -1.67 -14.21
CA ILE A 74 13.37 -0.52 -13.55
C ILE A 74 12.99 -0.46 -12.06
N GLY A 75 11.76 -0.86 -11.73
CA GLY A 75 11.29 -0.93 -10.36
C GLY A 75 9.93 -1.60 -10.24
N GLU A 76 9.44 -1.64 -9.01
CA GLU A 76 8.12 -2.12 -8.61
C GLU A 76 7.46 -1.03 -7.75
N LEU A 77 6.16 -0.89 -7.87
CA LEU A 77 5.34 0.00 -7.05
C LEU A 77 4.57 -0.85 -6.04
N ASP A 78 4.61 -0.47 -4.77
CA ASP A 78 4.07 -1.29 -3.68
C ASP A 78 2.53 -1.26 -3.63
N ILE A 79 1.92 -0.06 -3.64
CA ILE A 79 0.46 0.14 -3.63
C ILE A 79 0.04 1.07 -4.77
N ILE A 80 -0.95 0.65 -5.57
CA ILE A 80 -1.48 1.43 -6.68
C ILE A 80 -2.99 1.50 -6.55
N VAL A 81 -3.52 2.72 -6.50
CA VAL A 81 -4.97 2.96 -6.50
C VAL A 81 -5.40 3.40 -7.89
N PHE A 82 -6.21 2.58 -8.54
CA PHE A 82 -6.88 2.91 -9.79
C PHE A 82 -8.27 3.47 -9.52
N ASP A 83 -8.63 4.56 -10.19
CA ASP A 83 -10.03 4.95 -10.40
C ASP A 83 -10.51 4.31 -11.69
N LEU A 84 -11.43 3.34 -11.57
CA LEU A 84 -11.91 2.53 -12.68
C LEU A 84 -12.85 3.29 -13.62
N ASN A 85 -13.51 4.33 -13.13
CA ASN A 85 -14.38 5.18 -13.95
C ASN A 85 -13.55 6.10 -14.84
N MET A 86 -12.45 6.63 -14.30
CA MET A 86 -11.56 7.54 -15.02
C MET A 86 -10.41 6.83 -15.74
N GLN A 87 -10.26 5.51 -15.52
CA GLN A 87 -9.15 4.70 -16.06
C GLN A 87 -7.79 5.37 -15.80
N LYS A 88 -7.54 5.72 -14.54
CA LYS A 88 -6.30 6.39 -14.13
C LYS A 88 -5.83 5.92 -12.77
N VAL A 89 -4.54 6.05 -12.52
CA VAL A 89 -3.95 5.94 -11.19
C VAL A 89 -4.19 7.25 -10.45
N VAL A 90 -4.79 7.16 -9.27
CA VAL A 90 -5.07 8.32 -8.42
C VAL A 90 -4.12 8.44 -7.23
N ARG A 91 -3.46 7.35 -6.84
CA ARG A 91 -2.47 7.34 -5.76
C ARG A 91 -1.48 6.21 -5.94
N ILE A 92 -0.22 6.48 -5.62
CA ILE A 92 0.82 5.47 -5.45
C ILE A 92 1.32 5.52 -4.01
N GLY A 93 1.30 4.38 -3.33
CA GLY A 93 1.85 4.21 -1.99
C GLY A 93 3.13 3.40 -2.04
N GLU A 94 4.14 3.85 -1.32
CA GLU A 94 5.40 3.14 -1.14
C GLU A 94 5.49 2.66 0.31
N VAL A 95 5.57 1.35 0.50
CA VAL A 95 5.49 0.70 1.81
C VAL A 95 6.90 0.32 2.26
N LYS A 96 7.30 0.78 3.45
CA LYS A 96 8.61 0.44 4.01
C LYS A 96 8.50 0.11 5.50
N CYS A 97 8.37 -1.19 5.77
CA CYS A 97 8.59 -1.75 7.09
C CYS A 97 10.08 -1.96 7.34
N TRP A 98 10.71 -1.06 8.11
CA TRP A 98 12.17 -1.04 8.21
C TRP A 98 12.65 -0.80 9.63
N LYS A 99 13.74 -1.47 10.04
CA LYS A 99 14.34 -1.28 11.38
C LYS A 99 14.69 0.18 11.67
N SER A 100 15.12 0.91 10.64
CA SER A 100 15.38 2.35 10.70
C SER A 100 14.33 3.08 9.87
N PHE A 101 13.49 3.87 10.53
CA PHE A 101 12.47 4.66 9.85
C PHE A 101 13.05 5.61 8.82
N SER A 102 14.12 6.35 9.17
CA SER A 102 14.77 7.28 8.25
C SER A 102 15.37 6.58 7.03
N GLY A 103 15.96 5.40 7.24
CA GLY A 103 16.49 4.57 6.15
C GLY A 103 15.39 4.06 5.21
N GLY A 104 14.27 3.60 5.77
CA GLY A 104 13.09 3.21 4.99
C GLY A 104 12.51 4.38 4.21
N LEU A 105 12.38 5.56 4.83
CA LEU A 105 11.79 6.74 4.22
C LEU A 105 12.65 7.26 3.07
N GLN A 106 13.97 7.24 3.23
CA GLN A 106 14.89 7.59 2.15
C GLN A 106 14.72 6.63 0.97
N LYS A 107 14.66 5.31 1.21
CA LYS A 107 14.41 4.32 0.15
C LYS A 107 13.08 4.57 -0.58
N ALA A 108 12.03 4.90 0.16
CA ALA A 108 10.74 5.20 -0.43
C ALA A 108 10.79 6.43 -1.35
N ARG A 109 11.49 7.48 -0.91
CA ARG A 109 11.72 8.70 -1.72
C ARG A 109 12.57 8.42 -2.95
N ASP A 110 13.60 7.59 -2.84
CA ASP A 110 14.45 7.17 -3.96
C ASP A 110 13.64 6.38 -4.99
N GLN A 111 12.73 5.49 -4.54
CA GLN A 111 11.80 4.75 -5.40
C GLN A 111 10.90 5.71 -6.19
N ARG A 112 10.23 6.64 -5.49
CA ARG A 112 9.40 7.67 -6.11
C ARG A 112 10.19 8.50 -7.12
N GLY A 113 11.40 8.93 -6.77
CA GLY A 113 12.27 9.69 -7.67
C GLY A 113 12.61 8.92 -8.95
N ARG A 114 12.93 7.62 -8.80
CA ARG A 114 13.20 6.73 -9.94
C ARG A 114 11.96 6.55 -10.83
N PHE A 115 10.80 6.28 -10.23
CA PHE A 115 9.54 6.15 -10.95
C PHE A 115 9.21 7.41 -11.76
N LEU A 116 9.23 8.58 -11.10
CA LEU A 116 8.95 9.86 -11.74
C LEU A 116 9.91 10.17 -12.89
N LYS A 117 11.21 9.85 -12.73
CA LYS A 117 12.19 10.00 -13.80
C LYS A 117 11.86 9.09 -14.99
N THR A 118 11.42 7.87 -14.75
CA THR A 118 11.07 6.92 -15.80
C THR A 118 9.82 7.36 -16.57
N ILE A 119 8.71 7.67 -15.88
CA ILE A 119 7.45 8.02 -16.57
C ILE A 119 7.50 9.37 -17.30
N ARG A 120 8.42 10.26 -16.90
CA ARG A 120 8.65 11.55 -17.56
C ARG A 120 9.64 11.46 -18.73
N SER A 121 10.24 10.29 -18.95
CA SER A 121 11.08 10.08 -20.12
C SER A 121 10.21 9.92 -21.37
N ASN A 122 10.70 10.32 -22.54
CA ASN A 122 9.96 10.22 -23.82
C ASN A 122 9.84 8.78 -24.35
N GLY A 123 10.03 7.76 -23.50
CA GLY A 123 10.01 6.35 -23.87
C GLY A 123 8.70 5.66 -23.50
N THR A 124 8.44 4.53 -24.16
CA THR A 124 7.38 3.59 -23.74
C THR A 124 7.78 2.94 -22.42
N VAL A 125 6.87 2.95 -21.46
CA VAL A 125 7.02 2.31 -20.15
C VAL A 125 5.95 1.23 -20.03
N TYR A 126 6.34 -0.02 -19.80
CA TYR A 126 5.37 -1.07 -19.47
C TYR A 126 5.00 -1.02 -17.99
N PHE A 127 3.80 -1.48 -17.68
CA PHE A 127 3.29 -1.67 -16.33
C PHE A 127 2.65 -3.04 -16.22
N LYS A 128 3.13 -3.87 -15.29
CA LYS A 128 2.68 -5.27 -15.16
C LYS A 128 2.52 -5.67 -13.69
N SER A 129 1.38 -6.24 -13.34
CA SER A 129 1.18 -6.89 -12.03
C SER A 129 2.21 -8.00 -11.82
N THR A 130 2.90 -8.00 -10.69
CA THR A 130 3.91 -9.03 -10.36
C THR A 130 3.28 -10.36 -9.96
N SER A 131 2.01 -10.37 -9.56
CA SER A 131 1.26 -11.57 -9.20
C SER A 131 0.53 -12.20 -10.39
N THR A 132 -0.26 -11.42 -11.14
CA THR A 132 -1.12 -11.96 -12.21
C THR A 132 -0.51 -11.85 -13.60
N GLY A 133 0.48 -10.98 -13.75
CA GLY A 133 1.03 -10.61 -15.05
C GLY A 133 0.12 -9.75 -15.92
N GLN A 134 -1.01 -9.28 -15.41
CA GLN A 134 -1.88 -8.31 -16.07
C GLN A 134 -1.07 -7.06 -16.45
N GLN A 135 -1.26 -6.60 -17.69
CA GLN A 135 -0.66 -5.36 -18.21
C GLN A 135 -1.59 -4.18 -17.97
N TYR A 136 -1.02 -3.03 -17.71
CA TYR A 136 -1.73 -1.76 -17.55
C TYR A 136 -1.24 -0.75 -18.59
N ASP A 137 -2.16 0.11 -19.04
CA ASP A 137 -1.85 1.16 -19.98
C ASP A 137 -0.99 2.24 -19.31
N GLN A 138 0.09 2.66 -19.98
CA GLN A 138 0.94 3.76 -19.53
C GLN A 138 0.14 5.06 -19.33
N ALA A 139 -0.88 5.30 -20.16
CA ALA A 139 -1.73 6.48 -20.08
C ALA A 139 -2.43 6.60 -18.71
N TRP A 140 -2.69 5.48 -18.02
CA TRP A 140 -3.33 5.51 -16.71
C TRP A 140 -2.41 6.12 -15.64
N PHE A 141 -1.09 6.07 -15.84
CA PHE A 141 -0.09 6.61 -14.91
C PHE A 141 0.29 8.07 -15.26
N GLU A 142 -0.25 8.65 -16.33
CA GLU A 142 0.05 10.03 -16.70
C GLU A 142 -0.53 11.03 -15.69
N GLY A 143 0.23 12.07 -15.37
CA GLY A 143 -0.21 13.13 -14.47
C GLY A 143 -0.31 12.76 -12.99
N ILE A 144 0.04 11.54 -12.58
CA ILE A 144 0.07 11.14 -11.16
C ILE A 144 0.97 12.08 -10.34
N ASN A 145 0.40 12.63 -9.27
CA ASN A 145 1.06 13.56 -8.36
C ASN A 145 0.84 13.23 -6.88
N ASP A 146 -0.13 12.37 -6.56
CA ASP A 146 -0.39 11.89 -5.21
C ASP A 146 0.44 10.64 -4.92
N PHE A 147 1.44 10.84 -4.07
CA PHE A 147 2.35 9.79 -3.61
C PHE A 147 2.39 9.81 -2.09
N ILE A 148 2.18 8.66 -1.48
CA ILE A 148 2.28 8.51 -0.03
C ILE A 148 3.35 7.49 0.34
N THR A 149 3.89 7.66 1.53
CA THR A 149 4.79 6.72 2.18
C THR A 149 4.06 6.09 3.36
N ILE A 150 4.12 4.76 3.45
CA ILE A 150 3.45 3.98 4.49
C ILE A 150 4.51 3.17 5.23
N GLY A 151 4.54 3.27 6.56
CA GLY A 151 5.49 2.51 7.39
C GLY A 151 4.79 1.79 8.54
N GLN A 152 5.52 0.98 9.30
CA GLN A 152 4.97 0.38 10.51
C GLN A 152 4.59 1.44 11.57
N LEU A 153 3.83 1.04 12.59
CA LEU A 153 3.44 1.90 13.71
C LEU A 153 4.63 2.69 14.28
N GLY A 154 4.45 4.01 14.40
CA GLY A 154 5.48 4.98 14.77
C GLY A 154 6.15 5.67 13.57
N ALA A 155 5.91 5.22 12.34
CA ALA A 155 6.52 5.79 11.14
C ALA A 155 6.12 7.24 10.88
N VAL A 156 4.88 7.63 11.21
CA VAL A 156 4.42 9.03 11.01
C VAL A 156 5.30 10.00 11.81
N SER A 157 5.71 9.62 13.02
CA SER A 157 6.61 10.46 13.84
C SER A 157 8.00 10.67 13.19
N ALA A 158 8.38 9.80 12.25
CA ALA A 158 9.62 9.89 11.48
C ALA A 158 9.43 10.55 10.08
N GLY A 159 8.22 11.06 9.78
CA GLY A 159 7.92 11.80 8.56
C GLY A 159 7.34 10.98 7.41
N TYR A 160 6.77 9.80 7.69
CA TYR A 160 5.91 9.09 6.74
C TYR A 160 4.53 9.76 6.69
N ASP A 161 3.83 9.57 5.57
CA ASP A 161 2.49 10.14 5.37
C ASP A 161 1.42 9.34 6.12
N GLN A 162 1.59 8.02 6.20
CA GLN A 162 0.70 7.10 6.91
C GLN A 162 1.50 6.03 7.65
N GLU A 163 0.87 5.41 8.65
CA GLU A 163 1.41 4.24 9.33
C GLU A 163 0.37 3.11 9.39
N LEU A 164 0.87 1.89 9.37
CA LEU A 164 0.11 0.68 9.65
C LEU A 164 -0.19 0.61 11.15
N GLY A 165 -1.27 -0.06 11.50
CA GLY A 165 -1.66 -0.27 12.90
C GLY A 165 -0.75 -1.23 13.69
N TYR A 166 0.31 -1.75 13.08
CA TYR A 166 1.19 -2.77 13.66
C TYR A 166 2.65 -2.31 13.73
N THR A 167 3.34 -2.69 14.79
CA THR A 167 4.79 -2.55 14.91
C THR A 167 5.53 -3.50 13.96
N LEU A 168 6.82 -3.24 13.72
CA LEU A 168 7.65 -4.11 12.88
C LEU A 168 7.71 -5.55 13.42
N ASN A 169 7.70 -5.73 14.75
CA ASN A 169 7.75 -7.06 15.36
C ASN A 169 6.46 -7.84 15.16
N GLU A 170 5.30 -7.18 15.29
CA GLU A 170 4.00 -7.80 15.03
C GLU A 170 3.88 -8.21 13.56
N LEU A 171 4.30 -7.35 12.64
CA LEU A 171 4.30 -7.66 11.20
C LEU A 171 5.16 -8.90 10.90
N HIS A 172 6.33 -9.05 11.52
CA HIS A 172 7.11 -10.29 11.37
C HIS A 172 6.42 -11.53 11.95
N GLN A 173 5.69 -11.40 13.06
CA GLN A 173 4.90 -12.51 13.60
C GLN A 173 3.78 -12.89 12.63
N HIS A 174 3.10 -11.90 12.07
CA HIS A 174 2.04 -12.05 11.08
C HIS A 174 2.53 -12.69 9.78
N THR A 175 3.75 -12.38 9.32
CA THR A 175 4.42 -13.15 8.25
C THR A 175 4.49 -14.64 8.59
N GLY A 176 4.92 -14.96 9.82
CA GLY A 176 5.00 -16.33 10.31
C GLY A 176 3.63 -17.02 10.35
N ASP A 177 2.57 -16.29 10.69
CA ASP A 177 1.20 -16.82 10.72
C ASP A 177 0.71 -17.18 9.31
N MET A 178 0.93 -16.29 8.33
CA MET A 178 0.58 -16.54 6.93
C MET A 178 1.36 -17.72 6.33
N LEU A 179 2.68 -17.79 6.58
CA LEU A 179 3.50 -18.91 6.11
C LEU A 179 3.05 -20.25 6.71
N ARG A 180 2.69 -20.28 8.00
CA ARG A 180 2.14 -21.50 8.62
C ARG A 180 0.80 -21.88 8.02
N CYS A 181 -0.09 -20.90 7.80
CA CYS A 181 -1.38 -21.11 7.17
C CYS A 181 -1.26 -21.69 5.74
N GLN A 182 -0.32 -21.17 4.94
CA GLN A 182 -0.02 -21.68 3.60
C GLN A 182 0.56 -23.09 3.66
N LYS A 183 1.47 -23.37 4.59
CA LYS A 183 2.05 -24.72 4.78
C LYS A 183 0.99 -25.75 5.14
N GLN A 184 -0.02 -25.36 5.93
CA GLN A 184 -1.14 -26.21 6.34
C GLN A 184 -2.22 -26.37 5.26
N GLY A 185 -2.13 -25.64 4.14
CA GLY A 185 -3.13 -25.67 3.06
C GLY A 185 -4.43 -24.93 3.40
N VAL A 186 -4.43 -24.07 4.43
CA VAL A 186 -5.57 -23.26 4.84
C VAL A 186 -5.62 -21.94 4.07
N CYS A 187 -4.45 -21.37 3.74
CA CYS A 187 -4.32 -20.14 2.95
C CYS A 187 -3.96 -20.47 1.49
N ALA A 188 -4.39 -19.60 0.58
CA ALA A 188 -3.97 -19.62 -0.82
C ALA A 188 -2.44 -19.52 -0.93
N LYS A 189 -1.87 -20.30 -1.85
CA LYS A 189 -0.45 -20.25 -2.20
C LYS A 189 -0.27 -19.39 -3.46
N PRO A 190 0.89 -18.73 -3.64
CA PRO A 190 1.25 -18.06 -4.88
C PRO A 190 1.27 -19.04 -6.07
#